data_AF-A0A914RA60-F1
#
_entry.id   AF-A0A914RA60-F1
#
_cell.length_a   1.000
_cell.length_b   1.000
_cell.length_c   1.000
_cell.angle_alpha   90.00
_cell.angle_beta   90.00
_cell.angle_gamma   90.00
#
_symmetry.space_group_name_H-M   'P 1'
#
loop_
_entity.id
_entity.type
_entity.pdbx_description
1 polymer ?
#
loop_
_entity_poly.entity_id
_entity_poly.type
_entity_poly.pdbx_seq_one_letter_code
_entity_poly.pdbx_strand_id
1 'polypeptide(L)'
;LSCKFKVEEFDDIKSGYRIKLTFDENPFFENTQIVKEFFLGNAEPTSTTTEIKWKPDNELVNKDLLIKDFPRDDGAEGGLDEEGGSENDENAEDLEEADDAGEEHED
;
A
#
# COMPACT_ATOMS: atom_id res chain seq x y z
N LEU A 1 -2.31 -11.09 26.60
CA LEU A 1 -1.45 -10.07 25.96
C LEU A 1 -2.23 -8.77 25.96
N SER A 2 -1.81 -7.77 26.74
CA SER A 2 -2.42 -6.43 26.76
C SER A 2 -1.62 -5.54 25.79
N CYS A 3 -2.33 -4.82 24.93
CA CYS A 3 -1.73 -3.96 23.90
C CYS A 3 -2.52 -2.65 23.81
N LYS A 4 -1.80 -1.54 23.72
CA LYS A 4 -2.34 -0.21 23.44
C LYS A 4 -1.84 0.26 22.09
N PHE A 5 -2.74 0.82 21.29
CA PHE A 5 -2.42 1.36 19.97
C PHE A 5 -2.57 2.87 19.97
N LYS A 6 -1.66 3.56 19.27
CA LYS A 6 -1.72 4.99 19.01
C LYS A 6 -1.25 5.26 17.58
N VAL A 7 -1.92 6.19 16.90
CA VAL A 7 -1.43 6.82 15.68
C VAL A 7 -0.91 8.20 16.03
N GLU A 8 0.26 8.54 15.50
CA GLU A 8 0.83 9.89 15.57
C GLU A 8 1.06 10.38 14.15
N GLU A 9 0.57 11.59 13.87
CA GLU A 9 0.84 12.30 12.63
C GLU A 9 2.12 13.13 12.79
N PHE A 10 2.83 13.38 11.69
CA PHE A 10 3.91 14.36 11.68
C PHE A 10 3.33 15.78 11.64
N ASP A 11 4.16 16.79 11.91
CA ASP A 11 3.76 18.21 11.86
C ASP A 11 3.16 18.59 10.48
N ASP A 12 3.63 17.93 9.42
CA ASP A 12 3.00 17.95 8.11
C ASP A 12 2.26 16.62 7.86
N ILE A 13 0.94 16.69 7.76
CA ILE A 13 0.07 15.52 7.52
C ILE A 13 0.37 14.81 6.19
N LYS A 14 1.00 15.51 5.23
CA LYS A 14 1.39 14.93 3.95
C LYS A 14 2.69 14.12 4.05
N SER A 15 3.51 14.38 5.08
CA SER A 15 4.79 13.72 5.33
C SER A 15 4.63 12.28 5.85
N GLY A 16 3.44 11.93 6.35
CA GLY A 16 3.03 10.56 6.67
C GLY A 16 2.55 10.37 8.11
N TYR A 17 2.70 9.15 8.65
CA TYR A 17 2.20 8.81 9.98
C TYR A 17 2.99 7.68 10.63
N ARG A 18 2.85 7.57 11.94
CA ARG A 18 3.49 6.56 12.78
C ARG A 18 2.45 5.79 13.58
N ILE A 19 2.48 4.47 13.43
CA ILE A 19 1.71 3.54 14.26
C ILE A 19 2.58 3.08 15.42
N LYS A 20 2.11 3.25 16.67
CA LYS A 20 2.76 2.75 17.88
C LYS A 20 1.87 1.70 18.56
N LEU A 21 2.42 0.50 18.74
CA LEU A 21 1.85 -0.58 19.53
C LEU A 21 2.68 -0.70 20.81
N THR A 22 2.06 -0.51 21.97
CA THR A 22 2.72 -0.63 23.27
C THR A 22 2.16 -1.83 24.01
N PHE A 23 3.04 -2.68 24.51
CA PHE A 23 2.71 -3.94 25.16
C PHE A 23 3.18 -3.91 26.61
N ASP A 24 2.39 -4.55 27.47
CA ASP A 24 2.91 -5.00 28.75
C ASP A 24 3.88 -6.18 28.53
N GLU A 25 4.62 -6.55 29.58
CA GLU A 25 5.52 -7.71 29.50
C GLU A 25 4.77 -8.96 29.06
N ASN A 26 5.38 -9.73 28.15
CA ASN A 26 4.75 -10.90 27.56
C ASN A 26 5.77 -12.01 27.25
N PRO A 27 5.32 -13.27 27.02
CA PRO A 27 6.22 -14.40 26.86
C PRO A 27 6.84 -14.53 25.46
N PHE A 28 6.46 -13.72 24.48
CA PHE A 28 6.81 -13.93 23.07
C PHE A 28 8.01 -13.10 22.61
N PHE A 29 8.07 -11.83 23.00
CA PHE A 29 9.11 -10.89 22.57
C PHE A 29 9.43 -9.88 23.68
N GLU A 30 10.61 -9.26 23.59
CA GLU A 30 11.11 -8.33 24.60
C GLU A 30 10.62 -6.88 24.40
N ASN A 31 10.22 -6.52 23.18
CA ASN A 31 9.81 -5.15 22.87
C ASN A 31 8.59 -4.73 23.71
N THR A 32 8.73 -3.65 24.46
CA THR A 32 7.59 -2.96 25.10
C THR A 32 6.85 -2.08 24.10
N GLN A 33 7.47 -1.73 22.97
CA GLN A 33 6.86 -0.96 21.90
C GLN A 33 7.33 -1.44 20.53
N ILE A 34 6.39 -1.57 19.60
CA ILE A 34 6.63 -1.78 18.18
C ILE A 34 6.10 -0.55 17.44
N VAL A 35 6.96 0.08 16.67
CA VAL A 35 6.64 1.27 15.88
C VAL A 35 6.79 0.93 14.40
N LYS A 36 5.77 1.30 13.61
CA LYS A 36 5.81 1.30 12.15
C LYS A 36 5.63 2.73 11.67
N GLU A 37 6.56 3.24 10.89
CA GLU A 37 6.48 4.58 10.32
C GLU A 37 6.25 4.49 8.82
N PHE A 38 5.37 5.33 8.33
CA PHE A 38 5.08 5.52 6.91
C PHE A 38 5.47 6.95 6.56
N PHE A 39 6.37 7.09 5.59
CA PHE A 39 6.82 8.36 5.06
C PHE A 39 6.15 8.53 3.70
N LEU A 40 5.22 9.47 3.66
CA LEU A 40 4.49 9.88 2.47
C LEU A 40 5.10 11.22 2.06
N GLY A 41 5.35 11.44 0.77
CA GLY A 41 5.98 12.67 0.30
C GLY A 41 5.80 12.78 -1.20
N ASN A 42 6.52 13.70 -1.85
CA ASN A 42 6.48 13.82 -3.31
C ASN A 42 7.24 12.73 -4.06
N ALA A 43 7.88 11.80 -3.34
CA ALA A 43 8.62 10.68 -3.88
C ALA A 43 7.89 9.35 -3.59
N GLU A 44 8.51 8.24 -3.96
CA GLU A 44 8.02 6.89 -3.63
C GLU A 44 7.76 6.73 -2.12
N PRO A 45 6.57 6.25 -1.71
CA PRO A 45 6.27 6.00 -0.31
C PRO A 45 7.26 5.00 0.30
N THR A 46 7.80 5.32 1.48
CA THR A 46 8.71 4.43 2.19
C THR A 46 8.21 4.15 3.60
N SER A 47 8.72 3.07 4.21
CA SER A 47 8.32 2.72 5.56
C SER A 47 9.44 2.04 6.35
N THR A 48 9.45 2.26 7.67
CA THR A 48 10.37 1.62 8.60
C THR A 48 9.56 0.86 9.67
N THR A 49 10.14 -0.20 10.23
CA THR A 49 9.52 -0.99 11.30
C THR A 49 10.55 -1.24 12.40
N THR A 50 10.09 -1.24 13.65
CA THR A 50 10.88 -1.78 14.77
C THR A 50 11.17 -3.27 14.55
N GLU A 51 12.43 -3.67 14.68
CA GLU A 51 12.81 -5.08 14.71
C GLU A 51 12.26 -5.75 15.98
N ILE A 52 11.60 -6.90 15.80
CA ILE A 52 11.01 -7.65 16.92
C ILE A 52 12.07 -8.59 17.49
N LYS A 53 12.36 -8.42 18.78
CA LYS A 53 13.27 -9.25 19.56
C LYS A 53 12.48 -10.44 20.14
N TRP A 54 12.37 -11.48 19.33
CA TRP A 54 11.72 -12.71 19.75
C TRP A 54 12.47 -13.39 20.89
N LYS A 55 11.74 -13.87 21.89
CA LYS A 55 12.27 -14.78 22.90
C LYS A 55 12.53 -16.15 22.25
N PRO A 56 13.42 -16.99 22.83
CA PRO A 56 13.70 -18.33 22.31
C PRO A 56 12.40 -19.13 22.07
N ASP A 57 12.38 -19.93 21.01
CA ASP A 57 11.24 -20.79 20.60
C ASP A 57 9.94 -20.05 20.23
N ASN A 58 9.94 -18.72 20.20
CA ASN A 58 8.77 -17.90 19.84
C ASN A 58 8.96 -17.12 18.53
N GLU A 59 10.06 -17.34 17.80
CA GLU A 59 10.28 -16.70 16.51
C GLU A 59 9.25 -17.20 15.49
N LEU A 60 8.32 -16.33 15.08
CA LEU A 60 7.21 -16.68 14.19
C LEU A 60 7.56 -16.63 12.70
N VAL A 61 8.70 -16.01 12.35
CA VAL A 61 9.06 -15.79 10.96
C VAL A 61 9.87 -16.98 10.46
N ASN A 62 9.29 -17.70 9.49
CA ASN A 62 10.05 -18.65 8.71
C ASN A 62 11.02 -17.83 7.84
N LYS A 63 12.32 -17.85 8.16
CA LYS A 63 13.35 -17.03 7.47
C LYS A 63 13.38 -17.31 5.96
N ASP A 64 12.91 -18.49 5.55
CA ASP A 64 12.76 -18.92 4.16
C ASP A 64 11.65 -18.19 3.39
N LEU A 65 10.72 -17.50 4.06
CA LEU A 65 9.64 -16.73 3.43
C LEU A 65 9.97 -15.24 3.26
N LEU A 66 11.00 -14.73 3.94
CA LEU A 66 11.48 -13.36 3.78
C LEU A 66 12.41 -13.21 2.56
N ILE A 67 12.96 -14.32 2.06
CA ILE A 67 13.72 -14.40 0.81
C ILE A 67 12.89 -15.24 -0.18
N LYS A 68 11.74 -14.72 -0.56
CA LYS A 68 11.31 -14.94 -1.94
C LYS A 68 11.55 -13.62 -2.61
N ASP A 69 12.77 -13.47 -3.13
CA ASP A 69 12.94 -12.68 -4.33
C ASP A 69 11.78 -13.07 -5.23
N PHE A 70 10.78 -12.19 -5.38
CA PHE A 70 9.88 -12.33 -6.50
C PHE A 70 10.82 -12.29 -7.69
N PRO A 71 11.05 -13.41 -8.41
CA PRO A 71 11.87 -13.32 -9.60
C PRO A 71 11.20 -12.25 -10.45
N ARG A 72 11.94 -11.18 -10.75
CA ARG A 72 11.57 -10.33 -11.87
C ARG A 72 11.45 -11.30 -13.03
N ASP A 73 10.30 -11.32 -13.67
CA ASP A 73 10.01 -12.19 -14.80
C ASP A 73 10.94 -11.79 -15.95
N ASP A 74 12.17 -12.30 -15.87
CA ASP A 74 13.27 -12.03 -16.77
C ASP A 74 13.44 -13.26 -17.65
N GLY A 75 12.46 -13.53 -18.54
CA GLY A 75 12.73 -14.32 -19.73
C GLY A 75 11.56 -15.06 -20.38
N ALA A 76 11.07 -14.52 -21.50
CA ALA A 76 11.24 -15.10 -22.85
C ALA A 76 10.56 -14.18 -23.90
N GLU A 77 11.32 -13.37 -24.64
CA GLU A 77 11.85 -13.65 -26.00
C GLU A 77 10.79 -13.55 -27.11
N GLY A 78 10.79 -12.43 -27.85
CA GLY A 78 9.98 -12.23 -29.05
C GLY A 78 10.47 -11.00 -29.81
N GLY A 79 11.44 -11.19 -30.69
CA GLY A 79 11.71 -10.21 -31.74
C GLY A 79 10.46 -10.12 -32.63
N LEU A 80 9.89 -8.93 -32.71
CA LEU A 80 8.93 -8.57 -33.76
C LEU A 80 9.46 -7.28 -34.39
N ASP A 81 9.77 -7.45 -35.66
CA ASP A 81 9.97 -6.46 -36.70
C ASP A 81 8.89 -5.37 -36.69
N GLU A 82 9.27 -4.18 -37.17
CA GLU A 82 8.32 -3.14 -37.55
C GLU A 82 7.48 -3.66 -38.72
N GLU A 83 6.16 -3.74 -38.56
CA GLU A 83 5.15 -3.42 -39.59
C GLU A 83 3.74 -3.41 -38.98
N GLY A 84 3.10 -2.24 -39.01
CA GLY A 84 1.67 -2.11 -39.33
C GLY A 84 0.63 -2.53 -38.29
N GLY A 85 -0.15 -1.55 -37.81
CA GLY A 85 -1.49 -1.79 -37.29
C GLY A 85 -1.95 -0.77 -36.26
N SER A 86 -2.49 0.36 -36.73
CA SER A 86 -3.34 1.21 -35.88
C SER A 86 -4.66 0.49 -35.64
N GLU A 87 -4.97 0.12 -34.40
CA GLU A 87 -6.35 -0.08 -33.96
C GLU A 87 -6.59 0.88 -32.80
N ASN A 88 -7.15 2.04 -33.15
CA ASN A 88 -7.88 2.86 -32.23
C ASN A 88 -9.10 2.04 -31.78
N ASP A 89 -9.12 1.58 -30.54
CA ASP A 89 -10.38 1.18 -29.91
C ASP A 89 -10.91 2.38 -29.13
N GLU A 90 -11.75 3.12 -29.85
CA GLU A 90 -12.67 4.09 -29.29
C GLU A 90 -13.68 3.36 -28.42
N ASN A 91 -13.44 3.28 -27.11
CA ASN A 91 -14.56 3.16 -26.17
C ASN A 91 -14.67 4.44 -25.36
N ALA A 92 -15.26 5.43 -26.03
CA ALA A 92 -15.99 6.50 -25.37
C ALA A 92 -17.16 5.85 -24.62
N GLU A 93 -17.09 5.75 -23.29
CA GLU A 93 -18.31 5.63 -22.51
C GLU A 93 -18.99 6.99 -22.51
N ASP A 94 -19.83 7.13 -23.54
CA ASP A 94 -20.83 8.16 -23.72
C ASP A 94 -21.81 8.11 -22.55
N LEU A 95 -21.58 8.96 -21.55
CA LEU A 95 -22.60 9.30 -20.56
C LEU A 95 -23.53 10.31 -21.24
N GLU A 96 -24.61 9.81 -21.83
CA GLU A 96 -25.72 10.65 -22.25
C GLU A 96 -26.31 11.32 -20.99
N GLU A 97 -25.88 12.55 -20.72
CA GLU A 97 -26.56 13.46 -19.82
C GLU A 97 -27.84 13.91 -20.53
N ALA A 98 -28.96 13.26 -20.20
CA ALA A 98 -30.27 13.70 -20.63
C ALA A 98 -30.58 15.04 -19.97
N ASP A 99 -30.35 16.11 -20.71
CA ASP A 99 -30.95 17.41 -20.50
C ASP A 99 -32.46 17.31 -20.81
N ASP A 100 -33.22 16.96 -19.76
CA ASP A 100 -34.68 17.05 -19.74
C ASP A 100 -35.10 18.53 -19.86
N ALA A 101 -35.28 18.97 -21.11
CA ALA A 101 -35.92 20.23 -21.45
C ALA A 101 -37.44 20.09 -21.24
N GLY A 102 -37.87 20.26 -19.99
CA GLY A 102 -39.27 20.53 -19.65
C GLY A 102 -39.57 22.02 -19.78
N GLU A 103 -39.86 22.48 -21.00
CA GLU A 103 -40.54 23.75 -21.23
C GLU A 103 -42.04 23.52 -21.06
N GLU A 104 -42.63 24.00 -19.96
CA GLU A 104 -44.07 24.22 -19.87
C GLU A 104 -44.37 25.69 -19.57
N HIS A 105 -45.38 26.14 -20.31
CA HIS A 105 -45.69 27.49 -20.76
C HIS A 105 -46.50 28.26 -19.70
N GLU A 106 -46.27 29.57 -19.60
CA GLU A 106 -47.18 30.51 -18.93
C GLU A 106 -48.46 30.69 -19.77
N ASP A 107 -49.62 30.34 -19.21
CA ASP A 107 -50.86 31.16 -19.10
C ASP A 107 -52.09 30.31 -18.67
#